data_AF-A0A849S4W8-F1
#
_entry.id   AF-A0A849S4W8-F1
#
_cell.length_a   1.000
_cell.length_b   1.000
_cell.length_c   1.000
_cell.angle_alpha   90.00
_cell.angle_beta   90.00
_cell.angle_gamma   90.00
#
_symmetry.space_group_name_H-M   'P 1'
#
loop_
_entity.id
_entity.type
_entity.pdbx_description
1 polymer ?
#
loop_
_entity_poly.entity_id
_entity_poly.type
_entity_poly.pdbx_seq_one_letter_code
_entity_poly.pdbx_strand_id
1 'polypeptide(L)' 'MKDEIVDEVRAIREAHAARFNYNLRAIYEDLKKSESERIADGHPFVSPPTVLPAPNSTLQRNRFAHR' A
#
# COMPACT_ATOMS: atom_id res chain seq x y z
N MET A 1 15.48 5.24 -17.92
CA MET A 1 16.13 4.42 -16.87
C MET A 1 15.03 3.58 -16.23
N LYS A 2 15.15 2.25 -16.23
CA LYS A 2 14.22 1.38 -15.51
C LYS A 2 14.70 1.30 -14.06
N ASP A 3 13.76 1.39 -13.12
CA ASP A 3 14.04 1.28 -11.69
C ASP A 3 13.75 -0.16 -11.27
N GLU A 4 14.80 -0.90 -10.92
CA GLU A 4 14.73 -2.33 -10.63
C GLU A 4 13.82 -2.62 -9.42
N ILE A 5 13.78 -1.71 -8.43
CA ILE A 5 12.91 -1.84 -7.25
C ILE A 5 11.44 -1.71 -7.68
N VAL A 6 11.15 -0.79 -8.59
CA VAL A 6 9.78 -0.59 -9.09
C VAL A 6 9.31 -1.81 -9.89
N ASP A 7 10.19 -2.41 -10.69
CA ASP A 7 9.87 -3.58 -11.49
C ASP A 7 9.61 -4.81 -10.61
N GLU A 8 10.40 -5.03 -9.55
CA GLU A 8 10.17 -6.10 -8.58
C GLU A 8 8.82 -5.93 -7.85
N VAL A 9 8.55 -4.73 -7.34
CA VAL A 9 7.27 -4.43 -6.66
C VAL A 9 6.08 -4.67 -7.59
N ARG A 10 6.22 -4.33 -8.88
CA ARG A 10 5.18 -4.60 -9.89
C ARG A 10 4.99 -6.10 -10.12
N ALA A 11 6.07 -6.86 -10.23
CA ALA A 11 6.01 -8.31 -10.42
C ALA A 11 5.31 -9.02 -9.24
N ILE A 12 5.65 -8.64 -8.00
CA ILE A 12 5.00 -9.18 -6.79
C ILE A 12 3.50 -8.85 -6.79
N ARG A 13 3.13 -7.59 -7.11
CA ARG A 13 1.73 -7.18 -7.16
C ARG A 13 0.95 -7.92 -8.24
N GLU A 14 1.57 -8.15 -9.40
CA GLU A 14 0.97 -8.88 -10.51
C GLU A 14 0.72 -10.35 -10.14
N ALA A 15 1.73 -11.02 -9.59
CA ALA A 15 1.61 -12.40 -9.12
C ALA A 15 0.52 -12.53 -8.04
N HIS A 16 0.43 -11.55 -7.12
CA HIS A 16 -0.63 -11.51 -6.12
C HIS A 16 -2.02 -11.37 -6.77
N ALA A 17 -2.21 -10.40 -7.67
CA ALA A 17 -3.49 -10.17 -8.32
C ALA A 17 -3.94 -11.37 -9.19
N ALA A 18 -3.01 -12.01 -9.89
CA ALA A 18 -3.28 -13.20 -10.71
C ALA A 18 -3.85 -14.37 -9.89
N ARG A 19 -3.38 -14.58 -8.64
CA ARG A 19 -3.92 -15.60 -7.72
C ARG A 19 -5.40 -15.41 -7.41
N PHE A 20 -5.91 -14.18 -7.53
CA PHE A 20 -7.31 -13.82 -7.31
C PHE A 20 -8.08 -13.58 -8.61
N ASN A 21 -7.52 -13.97 -9.78
CA ASN A 21 -8.09 -13.65 -11.10
C ASN A 21 -8.41 -12.16 -11.26
N TYR A 22 -7.56 -11.29 -10.68
CA TYR A 22 -7.73 -9.84 -10.68
C TYR A 22 -9.06 -9.35 -10.06
N ASN A 23 -9.72 -10.20 -9.26
CA ASN A 23 -10.92 -9.80 -8.54
C ASN A 23 -10.54 -8.89 -7.36
N LEU A 24 -10.75 -7.59 -7.55
CA LEU A 24 -10.42 -6.56 -6.56
C LEU A 24 -11.08 -6.81 -5.19
N ARG A 25 -12.31 -7.33 -5.18
CA ARG A 25 -13.01 -7.63 -3.94
C ARG A 25 -12.35 -8.79 -3.21
N ALA A 26 -12.00 -9.87 -3.92
CA ALA A 26 -11.32 -11.01 -3.32
C ALA A 26 -9.95 -10.63 -2.74
N ILE A 27 -9.19 -9.79 -3.44
CA ILE A 27 -7.90 -9.24 -2.96
C ILE A 27 -8.12 -8.42 -1.68
N TYR A 28 -9.14 -7.56 -1.65
CA TYR A 28 -9.45 -6.74 -0.48
C TYR A 28 -9.80 -7.60 0.74
N GLU A 29 -10.66 -8.60 0.57
CA GLU A 29 -11.05 -9.49 1.67
C GLU A 29 -9.85 -10.26 2.23
N ASP A 30 -8.93 -10.72 1.37
CA ASP A 30 -7.70 -11.39 1.78
C ASP A 30 -6.79 -10.49 2.62
N LEU A 31 -6.58 -9.24 2.15
CA LEU A 31 -5.82 -8.25 2.91
C LEU A 31 -6.44 -7.96 4.27
N LYS A 32 -7.78 -7.85 4.34
CA LYS A 32 -8.51 -7.64 5.60
C LYS A 32 -8.38 -8.81 6.57
N LYS A 33 -8.36 -10.04 6.07
CA LYS A 33 -8.09 -11.23 6.91
C LYS A 33 -6.68 -11.17 7.49
N SER A 34 -5.68 -10.94 6.65
CA SER A 34 -4.28 -10.84 7.10
C SER A 34 -4.05 -9.71 8.11
N GLU A 35 -4.77 -8.59 7.96
CA GLU A 35 -4.78 -7.49 8.93
C GLU A 35 -5.34 -7.95 10.28
N SER A 36 -6.49 -8.63 10.28
CA SER A 36 -7.12 -9.12 11.51
C SER A 36 -6.26 -10.15 12.25
N GLU A 37 -5.61 -11.06 11.52
CA GLU A 37 -4.68 -12.05 12.07
C GLU A 37 -3.48 -11.37 12.74
N ARG A 38 -2.86 -10.40 12.05
CA ARG A 38 -1.75 -9.64 12.62
C ARG A 38 -2.12 -8.85 13.86
N ILE A 39 -3.32 -8.27 13.89
CA ILE A 39 -3.84 -7.57 15.07
C ILE A 39 -4.03 -8.57 16.22
N ALA A 40 -4.56 -9.77 15.93
CA ALA A 40 -4.72 -10.83 16.93
C ALA A 40 -3.36 -11.34 17.47
N ASP A 41 -2.34 -11.38 16.61
CA ASP A 41 -0.95 -11.71 16.96
C ASP A 41 -0.23 -10.59 17.74
N GLY A 42 -0.91 -9.47 17.99
CA GLY A 42 -0.39 -8.35 18.77
C GLY A 42 0.47 -7.35 17.98
N HIS A 43 0.47 -7.41 16.65
CA HIS A 43 1.14 -6.38 15.85
C HIS A 43 0.41 -5.04 15.96
N PRO A 44 1.15 -3.92 16.09
CA PRO A 44 0.54 -2.60 16.21
C PRO A 44 -0.17 -2.20 14.92
N PHE A 45 -1.46 -1.92 15.01
CA PHE A 45 -2.22 -1.30 13.93
C PHE A 45 -2.14 0.22 14.02
N VAL A 46 -1.48 0.86 13.05
CA VAL A 46 -1.34 2.31 12.99
C VAL A 46 -2.47 2.89 12.15
N SER A 47 -3.38 3.63 12.79
CA SER A 47 -4.43 4.34 12.08
C SER A 47 -3.85 5.51 11.26
N PRO A 48 -4.38 5.76 10.06
CA PRO A 48 -3.96 6.92 9.28
C PRO A 48 -4.26 8.21 10.04
N PRO A 49 -3.40 9.24 9.93
CA PRO A 49 -3.66 10.53 10.57
C PRO A 49 -4.92 11.17 9.99
N THR A 50 -5.85 11.56 10.85
CA THR A 50 -7.06 12.32 10.46
C THR A 50 -6.74 13.77 10.11
N VAL A 51 -5.64 14.29 10.64
CA VAL A 51 -5.20 15.68 10.43
C VAL A 51 -4.47 15.79 9.10
N LEU A 52 -4.92 16.71 8.26
CA LEU A 52 -4.21 17.04 7.02
C LEU A 52 -2.81 17.59 7.35
N PRO A 53 -1.78 17.21 6.58
CA PRO A 53 -0.44 17.75 6.79
C PRO A 53 -0.46 19.27 6.58
N ALA A 54 0.23 20.01 7.46
CA ALA A 54 0.37 21.45 7.34
C ALA A 54 0.95 21.85 5.97
N PRO A 55 0.53 23.00 5.41
CA PRO A 55 1.16 23.56 4.20
C PRO A 55 2.68 23.66 4.41
N ASN A 56 3.46 23.18 3.44
CA ASN A 56 4.94 23.19 3.42
C ASN A 56 5.67 22.29 4.45
N SER A 57 5.01 21.33 5.11
CA SER A 57 5.72 20.30 5.89
C SER A 57 6.62 19.41 5.02
N THR A 58 7.68 18.84 5.62
CA THR A 58 8.56 17.85 4.96
C THR A 58 7.84 16.56 4.54
N LEU A 59 6.67 16.30 5.14
CA LEU A 59 5.75 15.21 4.78
C LEU A 59 4.76 15.61 3.69
N GLN A 60 4.81 16.86 3.20
CA GLN A 60 4.08 17.20 2.00
C GLN A 60 4.64 16.37 0.86
N ARG A 61 3.72 15.67 0.20
CA ARG A 61 3.98 15.00 -1.05
C ARG A 61 4.35 16.08 -2.06
N ASN A 62 5.64 16.40 -2.21
CA ASN A 62 6.19 16.93 -3.45
C ASN A 62 6.11 15.82 -4.52
N ARG A 63 4.90 15.31 -4.77
CA ARG A 63 4.64 14.38 -5.85
C ARG A 63 4.30 15.22 -7.05
N PHE A 64 5.36 15.45 -7.83
CA PHE A 64 5.36 16.01 -9.17
C PHE A 64 5.18 17.53 -9.26
N ALA A 65 6.23 18.28 -8.87
CA ALA A 65 6.58 19.46 -9.64
C ALA A 65 6.93 18.98 -11.06
N HIS A 66 5.93 18.89 -11.93
CA HIS A 66 6.16 18.73 -13.36
C HIS A 66 6.92 19.99 -13.81
N ARG A 67 8.10 19.79 -14.38
CA ARG A 67 8.87 20.82 -15.07
C ARG A 67 8.73 20.62 -16.57
#